data_AF-A0A6I9VB88-F1
#
_entry.id   AF-A0A6I9VB88-F1
#
_cell.length_a   1.000
_cell.length_b   1.000
_cell.length_c   1.000
_cell.angle_alpha   90.00
_cell.angle_beta   90.00
_cell.angle_gamma   90.00
#
_symmetry.space_group_name_H-M   'P 1'
#
loop_
_entity.id
_entity.type
_entity.pdbx_description
1 polymer ?
#
loop_
_entity_poly.entity_id
_entity_poly.type
_entity_poly.pdbx_seq_one_letter_code
_entity_poly.pdbx_strand_id
1 'polypeptide(L)'
;MKVKYFILLLCFVGDLSDAQNDVLETSGNTHPFKKIGGKYYIVFTGAKMNWFAAAHLCQTYNSDLATIDSETELNDLNFYLTTNGQIGKFFWFGGTDLAEEGRYVSLSTGRPMIYTKFAAGQPDNYQEEDCLHLQAFNNIFYMNDYPCTGDGYPICEMRRVSKTCAQDTCEDISTSCALKTFVQAYLRAENTFSCRE
;
A
#
# COMPACT_ATOMS: atom_id res chain seq x y z
N MET A 1 31.97 -59.40 49.68
CA MET A 1 32.36 -58.17 48.95
C MET A 1 31.60 -58.14 47.63
N LYS A 2 30.62 -57.25 47.47
CA LYS A 2 29.85 -57.08 46.22
C LYS A 2 30.19 -55.69 45.66
N VAL A 3 30.76 -55.67 44.46
CA VAL A 3 31.10 -54.44 43.72
C VAL A 3 29.82 -53.87 43.10
N LYS A 4 29.51 -52.60 43.38
CA LYS A 4 28.40 -51.86 42.75
C LYS A 4 28.98 -50.94 41.67
N TYR A 5 28.52 -51.13 40.44
CA TYR A 5 28.86 -50.27 39.30
C TYR A 5 28.15 -48.92 39.41
N PHE A 6 28.91 -47.82 39.40
CA PHE A 6 28.41 -46.46 39.30
C PHE A 6 28.28 -46.09 37.82
N ILE A 7 27.05 -45.79 37.37
CA ILE A 7 26.79 -45.22 36.04
C ILE A 7 26.97 -43.70 36.16
N LEU A 8 28.00 -43.15 35.52
CA LEU A 8 28.20 -41.71 35.35
C LEU A 8 27.28 -41.20 34.23
N LEU A 9 26.23 -40.46 34.59
CA LEU A 9 25.42 -39.68 33.66
C LEU A 9 26.12 -38.34 33.39
N LEU A 10 26.61 -38.14 32.16
CA LEU A 10 27.13 -36.87 31.68
C LEU A 10 25.95 -35.93 31.36
N CYS A 11 25.74 -34.90 32.18
CA CYS A 11 24.85 -33.79 31.83
C CYS A 11 25.55 -32.89 30.80
N PHE A 12 25.30 -33.14 29.52
CA PHE A 12 25.44 -32.11 28.48
C PHE A 12 24.08 -31.48 28.28
N VAL A 13 23.86 -30.32 28.90
CA VAL A 13 22.88 -29.34 28.41
C VAL A 13 23.61 -28.00 28.47
N GLY A 14 24.24 -27.66 27.35
CA GLY A 14 24.58 -26.28 27.07
C GLY A 14 23.37 -25.68 26.37
N ASP A 15 22.85 -24.58 26.91
CA ASP A 15 22.05 -23.64 26.13
C ASP A 15 22.61 -22.25 26.38
N LEU A 16 23.30 -21.72 25.37
CA LEU A 16 23.43 -20.29 25.14
C LEU A 16 22.03 -19.81 24.74
N SER A 17 21.37 -19.03 25.59
CA SER A 17 20.20 -18.26 25.16
C SER A 17 20.69 -17.12 24.26
N ASP A 18 20.64 -17.34 22.96
CA ASP A 18 20.84 -16.29 21.97
C ASP A 18 19.61 -15.37 22.00
N ALA A 19 19.85 -14.07 22.09
CA ALA A 19 18.82 -13.04 22.14
C ALA A 19 18.19 -12.93 20.75
N GLN A 20 17.14 -13.71 20.50
CA GLN A 20 16.36 -13.57 19.28
C GLN A 20 15.53 -12.29 19.37
N ASN A 21 16.01 -11.25 18.70
CA ASN A 21 15.24 -10.05 18.39
C ASN A 21 13.92 -10.47 17.72
N ASP A 22 12.82 -10.26 18.44
CA ASP A 22 11.46 -10.53 18.02
C ASP A 22 11.07 -9.57 16.89
N VAL A 23 11.35 -9.96 15.64
CA VAL A 23 10.69 -9.39 14.48
C VAL A 23 9.27 -9.91 14.51
N LEU A 24 8.37 -9.12 15.08
CA LEU A 24 6.93 -9.33 15.02
C LEU A 24 6.46 -9.18 13.56
N GLU A 25 6.74 -10.17 12.71
CA GLU A 25 5.98 -10.37 11.49
C GLU A 25 4.57 -10.77 11.92
N THR A 26 3.64 -9.82 11.84
CA THR A 26 2.22 -10.12 11.95
C THR A 26 1.86 -11.07 10.79
N SER A 27 1.91 -12.37 11.07
CA SER A 27 1.39 -13.46 10.26
C SER A 27 -0.14 -13.41 10.26
N GLY A 28 -0.70 -12.29 9.80
CA GLY A 28 -2.05 -12.25 9.30
C GLY A 28 -2.03 -12.90 7.93
N ASN A 29 -2.98 -13.79 7.66
CA ASN A 29 -3.18 -14.31 6.32
C ASN A 29 -3.35 -13.13 5.34
N THR A 30 -2.31 -12.83 4.56
CA THR A 30 -2.33 -11.71 3.60
C THR A 30 -3.05 -12.08 2.32
N HIS A 31 -3.69 -13.24 2.22
CA HIS A 31 -4.51 -13.55 1.05
C HIS A 31 -5.68 -12.56 0.93
N PRO A 32 -5.98 -12.07 -0.29
CA PRO A 32 -5.46 -12.52 -1.59
C PRO A 32 -4.20 -11.77 -2.09
N PHE A 33 -3.52 -10.97 -1.26
CA PHE A 33 -2.34 -10.20 -1.65
C PHE A 33 -1.08 -11.06 -1.83
N LYS A 34 -0.31 -10.72 -2.87
CA LYS A 34 0.99 -11.25 -3.20
C LYS A 34 2.09 -10.28 -2.77
N LYS A 35 3.09 -10.77 -2.03
CA LYS A 35 4.31 -9.98 -1.76
C LYS A 35 5.12 -9.84 -3.04
N ILE A 36 5.38 -8.61 -3.47
CA ILE A 36 6.23 -8.25 -4.60
C ILE A 36 7.18 -7.17 -4.07
N GLY A 37 8.48 -7.49 -3.99
CA GLY A 37 9.44 -6.64 -3.31
C GLY A 37 9.08 -6.39 -1.84
N GLY A 38 9.02 -5.11 -1.45
CA GLY A 38 8.70 -4.66 -0.10
C GLY A 38 7.21 -4.40 0.19
N LYS A 39 6.31 -4.64 -0.77
CA LYS A 39 4.87 -4.33 -0.67
C LYS A 39 4.01 -5.56 -1.01
N TYR A 40 2.72 -5.46 -0.74
CA TYR A 40 1.74 -6.53 -0.96
C TYR A 40 0.67 -6.05 -1.93
N TYR A 41 0.43 -6.81 -3.01
CA TYR A 41 -0.44 -6.39 -4.11
C TYR A 41 -1.49 -7.42 -4.50
N ILE A 42 -2.59 -6.95 -5.07
CA ILE A 42 -3.47 -7.78 -5.91
C ILE A 42 -3.38 -7.24 -7.33
N VAL A 43 -2.96 -8.09 -8.27
CA VAL A 43 -2.92 -7.76 -9.70
C VAL A 43 -4.11 -8.42 -10.36
N PHE A 44 -5.17 -7.66 -10.63
CA PHE A 44 -6.38 -8.18 -11.27
C PHE A 44 -6.16 -8.34 -12.76
N THR A 45 -6.59 -9.48 -13.31
CA THR A 45 -6.38 -9.78 -14.74
C THR A 45 -7.61 -10.38 -15.42
N GLY A 46 -8.71 -10.57 -14.68
CA GLY A 46 -9.93 -11.22 -15.17
C GLY A 46 -10.91 -10.29 -15.89
N ALA A 47 -10.84 -8.97 -15.65
CA ALA A 47 -11.66 -7.98 -16.32
C ALA A 47 -10.94 -6.63 -16.38
N LYS A 48 -11.14 -5.90 -17.48
CA LYS A 48 -10.73 -4.50 -17.60
C LYS A 48 -11.82 -3.58 -17.05
N MET A 49 -11.41 -2.40 -16.63
CA MET A 49 -12.30 -1.33 -16.17
C MET A 49 -11.61 0.03 -16.28
N ASN A 50 -12.40 1.09 -16.12
CA ASN A 50 -11.86 2.44 -16.00
C ASN A 50 -11.14 2.68 -14.67
N TRP A 51 -10.35 3.76 -14.62
CA TRP A 51 -9.48 4.04 -13.48
C TRP A 51 -10.26 4.26 -12.18
N PHE A 52 -11.43 4.89 -12.26
CA PHE A 52 -12.32 5.09 -11.11
C PHE A 52 -12.88 3.77 -10.56
N ALA A 53 -13.34 2.89 -11.44
CA ALA A 53 -13.80 1.55 -11.06
C ALA A 53 -12.66 0.70 -10.49
N ALA A 54 -11.45 0.84 -11.03
CA ALA A 54 -10.24 0.22 -10.50
C ALA A 54 -9.93 0.70 -9.07
N ALA A 55 -10.03 2.01 -8.81
CA ALA A 55 -9.89 2.58 -7.47
C ALA A 55 -10.91 2.00 -6.48
N HIS A 56 -12.20 1.98 -6.87
CA HIS A 56 -13.25 1.40 -6.04
C HIS A 56 -13.06 -0.09 -5.81
N LEU A 57 -12.62 -0.87 -6.82
CA LEU A 57 -12.34 -2.28 -6.66
C LEU A 57 -11.28 -2.52 -5.59
N CYS A 58 -10.16 -1.77 -5.62
CA CYS A 58 -9.12 -1.90 -4.60
C CYS A 58 -9.65 -1.63 -3.19
N GLN A 59 -10.56 -0.66 -3.03
CA GLN A 59 -11.17 -0.36 -1.75
C GLN A 59 -12.02 -1.52 -1.20
N THR A 60 -12.65 -2.33 -2.06
CA THR A 60 -13.39 -3.52 -1.63
C THR A 60 -12.52 -4.58 -0.94
N TYR A 61 -11.20 -4.54 -1.16
CA TYR A 61 -10.20 -5.40 -0.51
C TYR A 61 -9.47 -4.71 0.65
N ASN A 62 -9.99 -3.58 1.16
CA ASN A 62 -9.34 -2.74 2.16
C ASN A 62 -7.92 -2.30 1.73
N SER A 63 -7.75 -2.09 0.42
CA SER A 63 -6.53 -1.64 -0.24
C SER A 63 -6.80 -0.37 -1.04
N ASP A 64 -5.76 0.20 -1.63
CA ASP A 64 -5.87 1.32 -2.55
C ASP A 64 -5.22 0.97 -3.89
N LEU A 65 -5.45 1.76 -4.94
CA LEU A 65 -4.61 1.65 -6.14
C LEU A 65 -3.14 1.86 -5.75
N ALA A 66 -2.26 1.04 -6.33
CA ALA A 66 -0.86 1.01 -5.96
C ALA A 66 -0.17 2.36 -6.17
N THR A 67 0.67 2.77 -5.23
CA THR A 67 1.57 3.92 -5.43
C THR A 67 2.97 3.38 -5.68
N ILE A 68 3.65 3.82 -6.75
CA ILE A 68 4.99 3.34 -7.09
C ILE A 68 5.99 4.44 -6.70
N ASP A 69 6.76 4.21 -5.63
CA ASP A 69 7.57 5.26 -4.99
C ASP A 69 9.06 5.16 -5.30
N SER A 70 9.50 4.13 -6.02
CA SER A 70 10.92 3.91 -6.31
C SER A 70 11.18 3.06 -7.56
N GLU A 71 12.40 3.17 -8.09
CA GLU A 71 12.85 2.32 -9.19
C GLU A 71 12.92 0.84 -8.81
N THR A 72 13.34 0.52 -7.59
CA THR A 72 13.36 -0.86 -7.10
C THR A 72 11.95 -1.47 -7.14
N GLU A 73 10.95 -0.73 -6.66
CA GLU A 73 9.56 -1.18 -6.66
C GLU A 73 9.01 -1.39 -8.07
N LEU A 74 9.28 -0.46 -8.99
CA LEU A 74 8.88 -0.62 -10.39
C LEU A 74 9.57 -1.82 -11.05
N ASN A 75 10.85 -2.09 -10.71
CA ASN A 75 11.58 -3.24 -11.22
C ASN A 75 11.01 -4.57 -10.68
N ASP A 76 10.62 -4.61 -9.40
CA ASP A 76 9.97 -5.79 -8.80
C ASP A 76 8.60 -6.08 -9.45
N LEU A 77 7.80 -5.03 -9.69
CA LEU A 77 6.54 -5.14 -10.44
C LEU A 77 6.79 -5.59 -11.88
N ASN A 78 7.79 -5.02 -12.56
CA ASN A 78 8.20 -5.42 -13.90
C ASN A 78 8.52 -6.92 -13.98
N PHE A 79 9.37 -7.40 -13.09
CA PHE A 79 9.74 -8.81 -13.02
C PHE A 79 8.50 -9.68 -12.81
N TYR A 80 7.63 -9.31 -11.86
CA TYR A 80 6.40 -10.05 -11.60
C TYR A 80 5.48 -10.07 -12.82
N LEU A 81 5.17 -8.93 -13.42
CA LEU A 81 4.25 -8.84 -14.56
C LEU A 81 4.77 -9.60 -15.78
N THR A 82 6.06 -9.44 -16.11
CA THR A 82 6.68 -10.12 -17.27
C THR A 82 6.73 -11.63 -17.08
N THR A 83 7.17 -12.11 -15.92
CA THR A 83 7.27 -13.57 -15.64
C THR A 83 5.92 -14.26 -15.50
N ASN A 84 4.85 -13.52 -15.19
CA ASN A 84 3.50 -14.03 -15.11
C ASN A 84 2.68 -13.82 -16.40
N GLY A 85 3.34 -13.57 -17.54
CA GLY A 85 2.68 -13.51 -18.85
C GLY A 85 1.72 -12.33 -19.02
N GLN A 86 2.00 -11.21 -18.37
CA GLN A 86 1.13 -10.02 -18.41
C GLN A 86 1.53 -9.01 -19.51
N ILE A 87 2.49 -9.36 -20.37
CA ILE A 87 2.86 -8.56 -21.54
C ILE A 87 1.64 -8.32 -22.43
N GLY A 88 1.47 -7.09 -22.89
CA GLY A 88 0.31 -6.66 -23.72
C GLY A 88 -0.91 -6.18 -22.92
N LYS A 89 -0.83 -6.14 -21.58
CA LYS A 89 -1.87 -5.55 -20.72
C LYS A 89 -1.44 -4.17 -20.22
N PHE A 90 -2.43 -3.34 -19.92
CA PHE A 90 -2.26 -2.04 -19.29
C PHE A 90 -2.74 -2.11 -17.86
N PHE A 91 -1.93 -1.63 -16.93
CA PHE A 91 -2.21 -1.75 -15.51
C PHE A 91 -2.38 -0.40 -14.84
N TRP A 92 -3.58 -0.10 -14.37
CA TRP A 92 -3.86 1.08 -13.58
C TRP A 92 -3.12 1.03 -12.24
N PHE A 93 -2.52 2.16 -11.88
CA PHE A 93 -2.01 2.41 -10.54
C PHE A 93 -2.47 3.81 -10.09
N GLY A 94 -2.21 4.15 -8.83
CA GLY A 94 -2.81 5.30 -8.15
C GLY A 94 -2.21 6.65 -8.51
N GLY A 95 -1.46 6.79 -9.60
CA GLY A 95 -0.95 8.08 -10.05
C GLY A 95 -1.98 8.84 -10.88
N THR A 96 -2.14 10.13 -10.61
CA THR A 96 -3.06 11.01 -11.35
C THR A 96 -2.68 12.47 -11.19
N ASP A 97 -2.98 13.31 -12.16
CA ASP A 97 -2.87 14.77 -12.12
C ASP A 97 -4.22 15.48 -12.32
N LEU A 98 -5.34 14.76 -12.12
CA LEU A 98 -6.72 15.30 -12.12
C LEU A 98 -6.92 16.57 -11.27
N ALA A 99 -6.08 16.77 -10.25
CA ALA A 99 -6.14 17.94 -9.38
C ALA A 99 -5.48 19.18 -10.01
N GLU A 100 -4.44 18.98 -10.81
CA GLU A 100 -3.63 20.02 -11.44
C GLU A 100 -2.74 19.39 -12.52
N GLU A 101 -3.07 19.67 -13.78
CA GLU A 101 -2.35 19.23 -14.98
C GLU A 101 -0.82 19.36 -14.84
N GLY A 102 -0.11 18.27 -15.16
CA GLY A 102 1.35 18.20 -15.06
C GLY A 102 1.89 18.00 -13.65
N ARG A 103 1.03 17.90 -12.62
CA ARG A 103 1.41 17.62 -11.23
C ARG A 103 0.80 16.32 -10.71
N TYR A 104 1.46 15.21 -11.03
CA TYR A 104 1.05 13.89 -10.57
C TYR A 104 1.14 13.72 -9.05
N VAL A 105 0.06 13.21 -8.48
CA VAL A 105 -0.12 12.84 -7.09
C VAL A 105 -0.56 11.40 -6.95
N SER A 106 -0.31 10.80 -5.79
CA SER A 106 -0.88 9.54 -5.38
C SER A 106 -2.33 9.74 -4.95
N LEU A 107 -3.29 9.03 -5.55
CA LEU A 107 -4.70 9.05 -5.19
C LEU A 107 -4.92 8.71 -3.71
N SER A 108 -4.16 7.74 -3.17
CA SER A 108 -4.38 7.24 -1.80
C SER A 108 -3.84 8.17 -0.73
N THR A 109 -2.79 8.95 -1.04
CA THR A 109 -2.12 9.81 -0.05
C THR A 109 -2.28 11.30 -0.31
N GLY A 110 -2.69 11.69 -1.51
CA GLY A 110 -2.70 13.07 -2.00
C GLY A 110 -1.31 13.69 -2.14
N ARG A 111 -0.24 12.93 -1.92
CA ARG A 111 1.14 13.43 -1.98
C ARG A 111 1.66 13.45 -3.41
N PRO A 112 2.54 14.41 -3.77
CA PRO A 112 3.23 14.39 -5.06
C PRO A 112 3.97 13.05 -5.27
N MET A 113 3.92 12.53 -6.49
CA MET A 113 4.74 11.39 -6.86
C MET A 113 6.22 11.80 -6.88
N ILE A 114 7.03 11.13 -6.07
CA ILE A 114 8.48 11.40 -5.97
C ILE A 114 9.31 10.61 -6.99
N TYR A 115 8.68 9.65 -7.66
CA TYR A 115 9.30 8.77 -8.62
C TYR A 115 8.40 8.61 -9.83
N THR A 116 8.96 8.82 -11.02
CA THR A 116 8.30 8.53 -12.29
C THR A 116 9.31 7.89 -13.25
N LYS A 117 8.82 6.99 -14.11
CA LYS A 117 9.59 6.38 -15.20
C LYS A 117 8.70 6.22 -16.40
N PHE A 118 8.38 7.36 -17.01
CA PHE A 118 7.53 7.43 -18.19
C PHE A 118 8.16 6.73 -19.39
N ALA A 119 7.32 6.22 -20.29
CA ALA A 119 7.77 5.73 -21.58
C ALA A 119 8.39 6.88 -22.40
N ALA A 120 9.18 6.55 -23.42
CA ALA A 120 9.74 7.56 -24.30
C ALA A 120 8.62 8.33 -25.01
N GLY A 121 8.58 9.65 -24.83
CA GLY A 121 7.54 10.52 -25.38
C GLY A 121 6.38 10.82 -24.43
N GLN A 122 6.41 10.27 -23.21
CA GLN A 122 5.32 10.40 -22.23
C GLN A 122 5.77 11.20 -20.98
N PRO A 123 4.84 11.83 -20.25
CA PRO A 123 3.42 11.98 -20.57
C PRO A 123 3.21 12.95 -21.75
N ASP A 124 2.28 12.65 -22.65
CA ASP A 124 1.98 13.48 -23.82
C ASP A 124 0.62 14.20 -23.74
N ASN A 125 -0.16 13.91 -22.70
CA ASN A 125 -1.50 14.44 -22.46
C ASN A 125 -2.37 14.38 -23.74
N TYR A 126 -2.37 13.23 -24.41
CA TYR A 126 -3.07 13.08 -25.67
C TYR A 126 -4.59 13.02 -25.48
N GLN A 127 -5.26 14.16 -25.74
CA GLN A 127 -6.72 14.32 -25.60
C GLN A 127 -7.23 14.27 -24.14
N GLU A 128 -6.48 14.85 -23.19
CA GLU A 128 -6.82 14.90 -21.76
C GLU A 128 -6.63 13.54 -21.06
N GLU A 129 -5.39 13.29 -20.61
CA GLU A 129 -4.96 12.05 -20.00
C GLU A 129 -4.51 12.26 -18.54
N ASP A 130 -5.42 12.13 -17.59
CA ASP A 130 -5.10 12.46 -16.19
C ASP A 130 -4.75 11.25 -15.29
N CYS A 131 -4.76 10.03 -15.83
CA CYS A 131 -4.67 8.80 -15.04
C CYS A 131 -3.52 7.91 -15.49
N LEU A 132 -2.68 7.48 -14.55
CA LEU A 132 -1.47 6.74 -14.89
C LEU A 132 -1.69 5.22 -14.93
N HIS A 133 -1.11 4.59 -15.94
CA HIS A 133 -0.97 3.14 -16.05
C HIS A 133 0.46 2.71 -16.35
N LEU A 134 0.71 1.41 -16.21
CA LEU A 134 1.89 0.73 -16.72
C LEU A 134 1.60 0.09 -18.08
N GLN A 135 2.52 0.21 -19.03
CA GLN A 135 2.48 -0.45 -20.34
C GLN A 135 3.86 -0.97 -20.74
N ALA A 136 3.88 -2.18 -21.31
CA ALA A 136 5.12 -2.81 -21.73
C ALA A 136 5.63 -2.29 -23.08
N PHE A 137 6.89 -1.84 -23.11
CA PHE A 137 7.69 -1.56 -24.30
C PHE A 137 8.95 -2.43 -24.23
N ASN A 138 9.20 -3.24 -25.27
CA ASN A 138 10.30 -4.23 -25.29
C ASN A 138 10.34 -5.12 -24.03
N ASN A 139 9.17 -5.60 -23.59
CA ASN A 139 8.97 -6.44 -22.39
C ASN A 139 9.28 -5.76 -21.04
N ILE A 140 9.41 -4.43 -21.02
CA ILE A 140 9.59 -3.64 -19.80
C ILE A 140 8.40 -2.67 -19.69
N PHE A 141 7.72 -2.69 -18.56
CA PHE A 141 6.64 -1.78 -18.19
C PHE A 141 7.19 -0.41 -17.78
N TYR A 142 6.68 0.61 -18.46
CA TYR A 142 6.90 2.04 -18.18
C TYR A 142 5.58 2.70 -17.80
N MET A 143 5.67 3.88 -17.17
CA MET A 143 4.49 4.70 -16.86
C MET A 143 3.99 5.42 -18.11
N ASN A 144 2.69 5.61 -18.19
CA ASN A 144 1.99 6.36 -19.23
C ASN A 144 0.75 7.01 -18.62
N ASP A 145 0.43 8.24 -18.98
CA ASP A 145 -0.88 8.83 -18.79
C ASP A 145 -1.88 8.31 -19.84
N TYR A 146 -3.15 8.20 -19.45
CA TYR A 146 -4.23 7.78 -20.34
C TYR A 146 -5.56 8.35 -19.86
N PRO A 147 -6.60 8.48 -20.71
CA PRO A 147 -7.89 9.00 -20.26
C PRO A 147 -8.44 8.09 -19.16
N CYS A 148 -8.86 8.69 -18.04
CA CYS A 148 -9.32 7.95 -16.87
C CYS A 148 -10.51 7.02 -17.16
N THR A 149 -11.26 7.28 -18.23
CA THR A 149 -12.39 6.46 -18.70
C THR A 149 -11.98 5.26 -19.53
N GLY A 150 -10.70 5.14 -19.91
CA GLY A 150 -10.15 4.04 -20.72
C GLY A 150 -10.11 2.70 -19.99
N ASP A 151 -9.92 1.61 -20.74
CA ASP A 151 -9.96 0.25 -20.18
C ASP A 151 -8.58 -0.28 -19.79
N GLY A 152 -8.39 -0.59 -18.50
CA GLY A 152 -7.17 -1.16 -17.94
C GLY A 152 -7.43 -2.12 -16.78
N TYR A 153 -6.36 -2.74 -16.27
CA TYR A 153 -6.41 -3.72 -15.20
C TYR A 153 -5.89 -3.12 -13.88
N PRO A 154 -6.60 -3.23 -12.75
CA PRO A 154 -6.14 -2.65 -11.48
C PRO A 154 -4.94 -3.40 -10.87
N ILE A 155 -3.97 -2.64 -10.39
CA ILE A 155 -3.01 -3.09 -9.37
C ILE A 155 -3.38 -2.42 -8.04
N CYS A 156 -3.79 -3.23 -7.08
CA CYS A 156 -4.11 -2.77 -5.73
C CYS A 156 -2.91 -3.01 -4.80
N GLU A 157 -2.62 -2.06 -3.92
CA GLU A 157 -1.62 -2.14 -2.86
C GLU A 157 -2.30 -2.22 -1.50
N MET A 158 -1.91 -3.21 -0.70
CA MET A 158 -2.37 -3.33 0.68
C MET A 158 -1.95 -2.10 1.47
N ARG A 159 -2.91 -1.48 2.18
CA ARG A 159 -2.61 -0.35 3.05
C ARG A 159 -1.54 -0.75 4.06
N ARG A 160 -0.46 0.03 4.15
CA ARG A 160 0.47 -0.13 5.26
C ARG A 160 -0.33 0.08 6.53
N VAL A 161 -0.38 -0.94 7.38
CA VAL A 161 -0.80 -0.74 8.76
C VAL A 161 0.28 0.18 9.33
N SER A 162 -0.01 1.49 9.37
CA SER A 162 0.75 2.38 10.25
C SER A 162 0.74 1.63 11.57
N LYS A 163 1.90 1.38 12.19
CA LYS A 163 1.93 0.87 13.56
C LYS A 163 1.02 1.80 14.34
N THR A 164 -0.23 1.39 14.53
CA THR A 164 -1.10 1.97 15.53
C THR A 164 -0.25 1.88 16.77
N CYS A 165 -0.11 2.99 17.48
CA CYS A 165 0.47 2.95 18.81
C CYS A 165 -0.28 1.83 19.54
N ALA A 166 0.37 0.67 19.65
CA ALA A 166 -0.09 -0.42 20.47
C ALA A 166 0.22 0.03 21.89
N GLN A 167 -0.61 0.94 22.37
CA GLN A 167 -0.88 1.08 23.77
C GLN A 167 -2.38 0.89 23.89
N ASP A 168 -2.74 -0.27 24.41
CA ASP A 168 -3.98 -0.42 25.15
C ASP A 168 -4.15 0.80 26.05
N THR A 169 -5.09 1.65 25.64
CA THR A 169 -5.74 2.78 26.31
C THR A 169 -5.95 3.88 25.26
N CYS A 170 -7.21 4.15 24.94
CA CYS A 170 -7.58 5.52 24.60
C CYS A 170 -7.39 6.35 25.88
N GLU A 171 -6.15 6.67 26.25
CA GLU A 171 -5.89 7.71 27.23
C GLU A 171 -6.26 9.04 26.55
N ASP A 172 -7.51 9.41 26.81
CA ASP A 172 -8.07 10.75 26.82
C ASP A 172 -7.48 11.72 25.76
N ILE A 173 -8.18 11.82 24.62
CA ILE A 173 -7.94 12.80 23.54
C ILE A 173 -7.93 14.27 24.07
N SER A 174 -8.32 14.47 25.33
CA SER A 174 -8.24 15.69 26.16
C SER A 174 -6.83 16.31 26.34
N THR A 175 -5.74 15.62 26.03
CA THR A 175 -4.38 16.15 26.27
C THR A 175 -3.84 17.08 25.17
N SER A 176 -4.41 17.05 23.96
CA SER A 176 -4.08 18.04 22.93
C SER A 176 -4.90 19.32 23.14
N CYS A 177 -4.25 20.38 23.61
CA CYS A 177 -4.91 21.67 23.88
C CYS A 177 -5.60 22.25 22.63
N ALA A 178 -5.00 22.06 21.45
CA ALA A 178 -5.59 22.49 20.17
C ALA A 178 -6.85 21.69 19.83
N LEU A 179 -6.82 20.37 19.99
CA LEU A 179 -7.96 19.51 19.68
C LEU A 179 -9.10 19.69 20.70
N LYS A 180 -8.77 19.86 21.98
CA LYS A 180 -9.74 20.18 23.03
C LYS A 180 -10.43 21.51 22.75
N THR A 181 -9.69 22.52 22.31
CA THR A 181 -10.27 23.81 21.92
C THR A 181 -11.22 23.66 20.72
N PHE A 182 -10.84 22.83 19.75
CA PHE A 182 -11.66 22.58 18.56
C PHE A 182 -12.95 21.83 18.89
N VAL A 183 -12.86 20.76 19.68
CA VAL A 183 -14.02 19.99 20.16
C VAL A 183 -14.94 20.87 21.02
N GLN A 184 -14.38 21.70 21.90
CA GLN A 184 -15.17 22.64 22.70
C GLN A 184 -15.86 23.70 21.84
N ALA A 185 -15.20 24.21 20.80
CA ALA A 185 -15.81 25.15 19.86
C ALA A 185 -16.96 24.50 19.08
N TYR A 186 -16.77 23.26 18.62
CA TYR A 186 -17.81 22.49 17.92
C TYR A 186 -19.03 22.22 18.80
N LEU A 187 -18.84 21.70 20.01
CA LEU A 187 -19.94 21.43 20.95
C LEU A 187 -20.68 22.71 21.37
N ARG A 188 -19.98 23.86 21.43
CA ARG A 188 -20.62 25.16 21.67
C ARG A 188 -21.46 25.60 20.46
N ALA A 189 -20.99 25.32 19.24
CA ALA A 189 -21.73 25.64 18.01
C ALA A 189 -23.03 24.83 17.90
N GLU A 190 -23.02 23.56 18.31
CA GLU A 190 -24.23 22.73 18.33
C GLU A 190 -25.29 23.24 19.33
N ASN A 191 -24.87 23.75 20.49
CA ASN A 191 -25.78 24.36 21.47
C ASN A 191 -26.37 25.71 21.02
N THR A 192 -25.83 26.35 19.99
CA THR A 192 -26.39 27.58 19.39
C THR A 192 -27.50 27.32 18.36
N PHE A 193 -27.75 26.07 17.96
CA PHE A 193 -28.82 25.72 17.02
C PHE A 193 -30.15 25.35 17.68
N SER A 194 -30.29 25.49 19.00
CA SER A 194 -31.59 25.47 19.67
C SER A 194 -32.23 26.86 19.70
N CYS A 195 -32.51 27.43 18.52
CA CYS A 195 -33.49 28.50 18.41
C CYS A 195 -34.88 27.86 18.54
N ARG A 196 -35.47 27.96 19.74
CA ARG A 196 -36.86 27.60 20.00
C ARG A 196 -37.76 28.63 19.28
N GLU A 197 -38.81 28.12 18.62
CA GLU A 197 -39.89 28.87 17.96
C GLU A 197 -40.56 29.91 18.87
#